data_AF-A0A7X6CHT9-F1
#
_entry.id   AF-A0A7X6CHT9-F1
#
_cell.length_a   1.000
_cell.length_b   1.000
_cell.length_c   1.000
_cell.angle_alpha   90.00
_cell.angle_beta   90.00
_cell.angle_gamma   90.00
#
_symmetry.space_group_name_H-M   'P 1'
#
loop_
_entity.id
_entity.type
_entity.pdbx_description
1 polymer ?
#
loop_
_entity_poly.entity_id
_entity_poly.type
_entity_poly.pdbx_seq_one_letter_code
_entity_poly.pdbx_strand_id
1 'polypeptide(L)'
;MDVRSLAGIPDQDWQNLEQKALDLGLTYNGRPSRSKLIQEIAADRIFISPPMSAEEQGALLRSVVAMHQARAPQSQIEILVAWAIARPEFSEKIKAQFQKLSHFSGWRSEAEKYISQCKPFLLAYKGECWTVEFAKISDSGVGDRRPYLMAWVRELGSNPESDPLGHNRTFLLDAEASVEPIDSLDWRYSGLDEIDMVFEVDFCIDRNLKIFG
;
A
#
# COMPACT_ATOMS: atom_id res chain seq x y z
N MET A 1 -47.76 -25.05 0.56
CA MET A 1 -46.40 -25.39 0.98
C MET A 1 -46.28 -24.92 2.42
N ASP A 2 -46.27 -25.87 3.34
CA ASP A 2 -46.43 -25.65 4.78
C ASP A 2 -45.10 -25.17 5.36
N VAL A 3 -45.08 -24.02 6.03
CA VAL A 3 -43.89 -23.41 6.66
C VAL A 3 -43.57 -24.23 7.91
N ARG A 4 -43.01 -25.42 7.70
CA ARG A 4 -42.64 -26.35 8.77
C ARG A 4 -41.51 -25.76 9.59
N SER A 5 -41.92 -25.26 10.75
CA SER A 5 -41.20 -24.95 11.97
C SER A 5 -39.68 -24.82 11.87
N LEU A 6 -39.20 -23.61 12.11
CA LEU A 6 -37.83 -23.33 12.55
C LEU A 6 -37.57 -23.82 14.00
N ALA A 7 -38.36 -24.79 14.48
CA ALA A 7 -38.36 -25.28 15.87
C ALA A 7 -37.14 -26.16 16.23
N GLY A 8 -36.21 -26.33 15.31
CA GLY A 8 -34.96 -27.08 15.52
C GLY A 8 -33.70 -26.21 15.63
N ILE A 9 -33.82 -24.88 15.51
CA ILE A 9 -32.66 -23.99 15.59
C ILE A 9 -32.48 -23.56 17.06
N PRO A 10 -31.33 -23.87 17.70
CA PRO A 10 -31.01 -23.42 19.05
C PRO A 10 -31.07 -21.89 19.18
N ASP A 11 -31.40 -21.39 20.38
CA ASP A 11 -31.41 -19.95 20.68
C ASP A 11 -30.09 -19.25 20.36
N GLN A 12 -28.96 -19.97 20.48
CA GLN A 12 -27.65 -19.44 20.12
C GLN A 12 -27.52 -19.18 18.62
N ASP A 13 -28.02 -20.09 17.78
CA ASP A 13 -27.98 -19.94 16.32
C ASP A 13 -28.92 -18.81 15.87
N TRP A 14 -29.99 -18.59 16.62
CA TRP A 14 -30.86 -17.44 16.42
C TRP A 14 -30.17 -16.11 16.66
N GLN A 15 -29.41 -16.01 17.75
CA GLN A 15 -28.61 -14.82 18.05
C GLN A 15 -27.51 -14.62 17.00
N ASN A 16 -26.87 -15.71 16.55
CA ASN A 16 -25.83 -15.65 15.51
C ASN A 16 -26.39 -15.11 14.18
N LEU A 17 -27.60 -15.50 13.79
CA LEU A 17 -28.26 -14.98 12.58
C LEU A 17 -28.61 -13.50 12.73
N GLU A 18 -29.04 -13.07 13.92
CA GLU A 18 -29.35 -11.68 14.21
C GLU A 18 -28.10 -10.80 14.18
N GLN A 19 -26.99 -11.29 14.74
CA GLN A 19 -25.70 -10.61 14.69
C GLN A 19 -25.20 -10.49 13.26
N LYS A 20 -25.25 -11.57 12.47
CA LYS A 20 -24.88 -11.52 11.04
C LYS A 20 -25.73 -10.54 10.24
N ALA A 21 -27.03 -10.45 10.54
CA ALA A 21 -27.90 -9.46 9.91
C ALA A 21 -27.48 -8.03 10.28
N LEU A 22 -27.08 -7.80 11.54
CA LEU A 22 -26.56 -6.52 11.99
C LEU A 22 -25.24 -6.16 11.28
N ASP A 23 -24.28 -7.08 11.22
CA ASP A 23 -22.97 -6.88 10.57
C ASP A 23 -23.10 -6.51 9.09
N LEU A 24 -24.16 -7.01 8.44
CA LEU A 24 -24.48 -6.74 7.03
C LEU A 24 -25.43 -5.55 6.84
N GLY A 25 -25.78 -4.83 7.91
CA GLY A 25 -26.69 -3.67 7.86
C GLY A 25 -28.14 -4.03 7.49
N LEU A 26 -28.51 -5.30 7.59
CA LEU A 26 -29.84 -5.80 7.23
C LEU A 26 -30.82 -5.56 8.36
N THR A 27 -31.39 -4.36 8.39
CA THR A 27 -32.38 -3.96 9.39
C THR A 27 -33.80 -3.89 8.82
N TYR A 28 -34.77 -4.07 9.71
CA TYR A 28 -36.19 -3.83 9.50
C TYR A 28 -36.75 -3.10 10.73
N ASN A 29 -37.37 -1.93 10.53
CA ASN A 29 -37.82 -1.05 11.61
C ASN A 29 -36.73 -0.74 12.66
N GLY A 30 -35.49 -0.56 12.22
CA GLY A 30 -34.35 -0.22 13.08
C GLY A 30 -33.80 -1.39 13.91
N ARG A 31 -34.27 -2.62 13.70
CA ARG A 31 -33.72 -3.84 14.35
C ARG A 31 -33.12 -4.79 13.32
N PRO A 32 -32.07 -5.56 13.66
CA PRO A 32 -31.52 -6.57 12.76
C PRO A 32 -32.59 -7.60 12.39
N SER A 33 -32.66 -7.96 11.10
CA SER A 33 -33.73 -8.82 10.58
C SER A 33 -33.19 -10.10 9.97
N ARG A 34 -33.43 -11.22 10.67
CA ARG A 34 -33.09 -12.57 10.22
C ARG A 34 -33.85 -12.94 8.94
N SER A 35 -35.12 -12.56 8.85
CA SER A 35 -35.94 -12.78 7.66
C SER A 35 -35.37 -12.04 6.44
N LYS A 36 -34.88 -10.81 6.62
CA LYS A 36 -34.21 -10.05 5.56
C LYS A 36 -32.91 -10.72 5.12
N LEU A 37 -32.11 -11.21 6.08
CA LEU A 37 -30.91 -12.01 5.78
C LEU A 37 -31.25 -13.23 4.92
N ILE A 38 -32.28 -14.02 5.29
CA ILE A 38 -32.70 -15.19 4.52
C ILE A 38 -33.20 -14.79 3.12
N GLN A 39 -33.97 -13.71 3.02
CA GLN A 39 -34.45 -13.20 1.72
C GLN A 39 -33.30 -12.78 0.80
N GLU A 40 -32.30 -12.08 1.32
CA GLU A 40 -31.14 -11.63 0.54
C GLU A 40 -30.24 -12.81 0.12
N ILE A 41 -30.15 -13.87 0.94
CA ILE A 41 -29.52 -15.14 0.55
C ILE A 41 -30.33 -15.81 -0.57
N ALA A 42 -31.65 -15.92 -0.42
CA ALA A 42 -32.53 -16.54 -1.41
C ALA A 42 -32.59 -15.75 -2.73
N ALA A 43 -32.28 -14.45 -2.70
CA ALA A 43 -32.20 -13.58 -3.87
C ALA A 43 -30.81 -13.54 -4.51
N ASP A 44 -29.88 -14.42 -4.10
CA ASP A 44 -28.48 -14.48 -4.58
C ASP A 44 -27.71 -13.16 -4.43
N ARG A 45 -28.11 -12.32 -3.46
CA ARG A 45 -27.40 -11.07 -3.14
C ARG A 45 -26.34 -11.27 -2.06
N ILE A 46 -26.47 -12.33 -1.27
CA ILE A 46 -25.51 -12.77 -0.27
C ILE A 46 -25.12 -14.20 -0.56
N PHE A 47 -23.84 -14.43 -0.83
CA PHE A 47 -23.28 -15.75 -1.04
C PHE A 47 -22.68 -16.29 0.24
N ILE A 48 -23.09 -17.49 0.63
CA ILE A 48 -22.47 -18.22 1.73
C ILE A 48 -21.48 -19.21 1.12
N SER A 49 -20.20 -18.97 1.35
CA SER A 49 -19.12 -19.89 1.00
C SER A 49 -18.68 -20.68 2.24
N PRO A 50 -18.23 -21.94 2.08
CA PRO A 50 -17.48 -22.61 3.14
C PRO A 50 -16.25 -21.77 3.54
N PRO A 51 -15.80 -21.90 4.80
CA PRO A 51 -14.57 -21.26 5.26
C PRO A 51 -13.39 -21.78 4.44
N MET A 52 -12.46 -20.87 4.17
CA MET A 52 -11.28 -21.17 3.36
C MET A 52 -10.41 -22.23 4.06
N SER A 53 -10.04 -23.29 3.35
CA SER A 53 -9.12 -24.32 3.82
C SER A 53 -7.72 -23.77 4.09
N ALA A 54 -6.91 -24.46 4.91
CA ALA A 54 -5.55 -24.03 5.20
C ALA A 54 -4.67 -23.91 3.94
N GLU A 55 -4.93 -24.74 2.92
CA GLU A 55 -4.22 -24.68 1.64
C GLU A 55 -4.58 -23.42 0.85
N GLU A 56 -5.87 -23.08 0.75
CA GLU A 56 -6.34 -21.86 0.09
C GLU A 56 -5.85 -20.60 0.83
N GLN A 57 -5.87 -20.61 2.17
CA GLN A 57 -5.31 -19.51 2.98
C GLN A 57 -3.81 -19.32 2.67
N GLY A 58 -3.07 -20.42 2.59
CA GLY A 58 -1.65 -20.40 2.22
C GLY A 58 -1.41 -19.95 0.78
N ALA A 59 -2.28 -20.33 -0.16
CA ALA A 59 -2.23 -19.89 -1.55
C ALA A 59 -2.47 -18.39 -1.68
N LEU A 60 -3.44 -17.84 -0.95
CA LEU A 60 -3.67 -16.40 -0.88
C LEU A 60 -2.43 -15.67 -0.33
N LEU A 61 -1.86 -16.13 0.78
CA LEU A 61 -0.68 -15.51 1.36
C LEU A 61 0.49 -15.50 0.35
N ARG A 62 0.75 -16.64 -0.32
CA ARG A 62 1.76 -16.71 -1.39
C ARG A 62 1.46 -15.75 -2.54
N SER A 63 0.19 -15.58 -2.89
CA SER A 63 -0.23 -14.64 -3.93
C SER A 63 0.05 -13.19 -3.53
N VAL A 64 -0.26 -12.81 -2.28
CA VAL A 64 0.06 -11.47 -1.77
C VAL A 64 1.57 -11.24 -1.69
N VAL A 65 2.35 -12.24 -1.28
CA VAL A 65 3.81 -12.18 -1.33
C VAL A 65 4.31 -12.03 -2.77
N ALA A 66 3.74 -12.77 -3.72
CA ALA A 66 4.10 -12.66 -5.13
C ALA A 66 3.71 -11.29 -5.71
N MET A 67 2.57 -10.71 -5.31
CA MET A 67 2.18 -9.35 -5.67
C MET A 67 3.18 -8.34 -5.14
N HIS A 68 3.62 -8.48 -3.90
CA HIS A 68 4.67 -7.63 -3.33
C HIS A 68 5.99 -7.77 -4.11
N GLN A 69 6.41 -8.99 -4.43
CA GLN A 69 7.60 -9.25 -5.24
C GLN A 69 7.49 -8.70 -6.67
N ALA A 70 6.29 -8.76 -7.25
CA ALA A 70 5.96 -8.24 -8.58
C ALA A 70 5.68 -6.72 -8.59
N ARG A 71 5.74 -6.06 -7.42
CA ARG A 71 5.49 -4.61 -7.26
C ARG A 71 4.10 -4.20 -7.71
N ALA A 72 3.09 -5.00 -7.39
CA ALA A 72 1.71 -4.58 -7.53
C ALA A 72 1.47 -3.28 -6.72
N PRO A 73 0.51 -2.44 -7.13
CA PRO A 73 0.18 -1.22 -6.39
C PRO A 73 -0.09 -1.52 -4.92
N GLN A 74 0.59 -0.80 -4.02
CA GLN A 74 0.58 -1.10 -2.59
C GLN A 74 -0.82 -1.02 -1.99
N SER A 75 -1.65 -0.09 -2.46
CA SER A 75 -3.06 0.01 -2.08
C SER A 75 -3.84 -1.31 -2.30
N GLN A 76 -3.52 -2.07 -3.36
CA GLN A 76 -4.15 -3.36 -3.61
C GLN A 76 -3.68 -4.42 -2.61
N ILE A 77 -2.39 -4.39 -2.25
CA ILE A 77 -1.81 -5.28 -1.25
C ILE A 77 -2.43 -4.99 0.13
N GLU A 78 -2.54 -3.72 0.50
CA GLU A 78 -3.14 -3.28 1.77
C GLU A 78 -4.62 -3.68 1.88
N ILE A 79 -5.40 -3.53 0.81
CA ILE A 79 -6.80 -3.98 0.77
C ILE A 79 -6.89 -5.49 1.00
N LEU A 80 -6.05 -6.28 0.32
CA LEU A 80 -6.05 -7.75 0.48
C LEU A 80 -5.59 -8.19 1.87
N VAL A 81 -4.59 -7.51 2.44
CA VAL A 81 -4.10 -7.76 3.80
C VAL A 81 -5.18 -7.43 4.83
N ALA A 82 -5.80 -6.25 4.74
CA ALA A 82 -6.89 -5.83 5.62
C ALA A 82 -8.08 -6.79 5.53
N TRP A 83 -8.46 -7.17 4.30
CA TRP A 83 -9.48 -8.17 4.06
C TRP A 83 -9.14 -9.50 4.73
N ALA A 84 -7.92 -10.02 4.55
CA ALA A 84 -7.49 -11.28 5.13
C ALA A 84 -7.47 -11.26 6.67
N ILE A 85 -7.03 -10.16 7.28
CA ILE A 85 -6.98 -10.01 8.74
C ILE A 85 -8.38 -9.98 9.35
N ALA A 86 -9.34 -9.35 8.67
CA ALA A 86 -10.72 -9.24 9.13
C ALA A 86 -11.47 -10.58 9.10
N ARG A 87 -10.96 -11.61 8.42
CA ARG A 87 -11.62 -12.92 8.30
C ARG A 87 -11.42 -13.77 9.56
N PRO A 88 -12.49 -14.15 10.29
CA PRO A 88 -12.37 -14.95 11.50
C PRO A 88 -11.82 -16.36 11.24
N GLU A 89 -11.98 -16.90 10.03
CA GLU A 89 -11.50 -18.23 9.65
C GLU A 89 -9.98 -18.32 9.48
N PHE A 90 -9.26 -17.19 9.43
CA PHE A 90 -7.80 -17.20 9.30
C PHE A 90 -7.17 -17.44 10.67
N SER A 91 -6.22 -18.38 10.72
CA SER A 91 -5.47 -18.62 11.96
C SER A 91 -4.64 -17.39 12.35
N GLU A 92 -4.45 -17.17 13.65
CA GLU A 92 -3.63 -16.06 14.16
C GLU A 92 -2.20 -16.07 13.59
N LYS A 93 -1.65 -17.26 13.33
CA LYS A 93 -0.35 -17.41 12.67
C LYS A 93 -0.34 -16.83 11.26
N ILE A 94 -1.39 -17.08 10.47
CA ILE A 94 -1.54 -16.56 9.11
C ILE A 94 -1.83 -15.06 9.14
N LYS A 95 -2.71 -14.59 10.03
CA LYS A 95 -2.97 -13.16 10.23
C LYS A 95 -1.70 -12.39 10.58
N ALA A 96 -0.86 -12.92 11.47
CA ALA A 96 0.43 -12.32 11.81
C ALA A 96 1.39 -12.27 10.59
N GLN A 97 1.31 -13.24 9.67
CA GLN A 97 2.07 -13.20 8.42
C GLN A 97 1.56 -12.10 7.48
N PHE A 98 0.24 -11.93 7.35
CA PHE A 98 -0.34 -10.81 6.60
C PHE A 98 0.01 -9.44 7.21
N GLN A 99 -0.02 -9.30 8.53
CA GLN A 99 0.37 -8.06 9.22
C GLN A 99 1.84 -7.69 8.95
N LYS A 100 2.74 -8.68 8.88
CA LYS A 100 4.14 -8.41 8.48
C LYS A 100 4.25 -7.80 7.08
N LEU A 101 3.31 -8.11 6.19
CA LEU A 101 3.26 -7.54 4.84
C LEU A 101 2.67 -6.12 4.83
N SER A 102 1.88 -5.71 5.84
CA SER A 102 1.39 -4.33 5.97
C SER A 102 2.42 -3.35 6.56
N HIS A 103 3.46 -3.84 7.25
CA HIS A 103 4.46 -2.98 7.89
C HIS A 103 5.45 -2.31 6.93
N PHE A 104 5.35 -2.53 5.63
CA PHE A 104 6.31 -2.03 4.64
C PHE A 104 5.93 -0.68 3.99
N SER A 105 4.82 -0.02 4.35
CA SER A 105 4.31 1.03 3.42
C SER A 105 3.38 2.14 3.92
N GLY A 106 3.05 2.26 5.22
CA GLY A 106 2.02 3.22 5.66
C GLY A 106 2.25 4.65 5.13
N TRP A 107 3.49 5.12 5.19
CA TRP A 107 3.85 6.46 4.73
C TRP A 107 3.98 6.58 3.20
N ARG A 108 4.25 5.49 2.47
CA ARG A 108 4.36 5.51 0.99
C ARG A 108 3.01 5.86 0.39
N SER A 109 1.96 5.16 0.81
CA SER A 109 0.59 5.39 0.32
C SER A 109 0.11 6.82 0.64
N GLU A 110 0.50 7.35 1.80
CA GLU A 110 0.21 8.74 2.17
C GLU A 110 1.02 9.75 1.35
N ALA A 111 2.30 9.49 1.11
CA ALA A 111 3.14 10.33 0.25
C ALA A 111 2.61 10.35 -1.20
N GLU A 112 2.23 9.20 -1.75
CA GLU A 112 1.60 9.08 -3.08
C GLU A 112 0.33 9.93 -3.16
N LYS A 113 -0.51 9.89 -2.11
CA LYS A 113 -1.71 10.72 -2.02
C LYS A 113 -1.34 12.21 -2.05
N TYR A 114 -0.39 12.67 -1.24
CA TYR A 114 0.00 14.08 -1.22
C TYR A 114 0.63 14.55 -2.53
N ILE A 115 1.48 13.71 -3.16
CA ILE A 115 2.03 13.97 -4.50
C ILE A 115 0.92 14.12 -5.53
N SER A 116 -0.06 13.21 -5.54
CA SER A 116 -1.18 13.26 -6.50
C SER A 116 -2.06 14.51 -6.34
N GLN A 117 -2.10 15.06 -5.12
CA GLN A 117 -2.83 16.28 -4.79
C GLN A 117 -1.99 17.55 -4.98
N CYS A 118 -0.73 17.41 -5.43
CA CYS A 118 0.25 18.50 -5.46
C CYS A 118 0.26 19.24 -4.13
N LYS A 119 0.43 18.50 -3.03
CA LYS A 119 0.38 19.04 -1.67
C LYS A 119 1.72 18.83 -0.95
N PRO A 120 2.36 19.90 -0.44
CA PRO A 120 3.57 19.76 0.36
C PRO A 120 3.31 18.96 1.64
N PHE A 121 4.35 18.28 2.13
CA PHE A 121 4.27 17.49 3.34
C PHE A 121 5.59 17.48 4.11
N LEU A 122 5.49 17.33 5.43
CA LEU A 122 6.60 17.03 6.31
C LEU A 122 6.90 15.53 6.21
N LEU A 123 8.14 15.16 5.96
CA LEU A 123 8.63 13.79 5.96
C LEU A 123 9.52 13.59 7.19
N ALA A 124 9.07 12.78 8.14
CA ALA A 124 9.93 12.31 9.23
C ALA A 124 10.58 11.00 8.81
N TYR A 125 11.89 11.02 8.58
CA TYR A 125 12.66 9.90 8.02
C TYR A 125 13.93 9.67 8.85
N LYS A 126 14.08 8.47 9.43
CA LYS A 126 15.23 8.07 10.27
C LYS A 126 15.60 9.07 11.38
N GLY A 127 14.59 9.69 12.00
CA GLY A 127 14.77 10.64 13.10
C GLY A 127 15.07 12.08 12.66
N GLU A 128 15.10 12.35 11.37
CA GLU A 128 15.20 13.71 10.81
C GLU A 128 13.88 14.10 10.14
N CYS A 129 13.59 15.39 10.12
CA CYS A 129 12.38 15.93 9.49
C CYS A 129 12.76 16.79 8.29
N TRP A 130 12.04 16.60 7.19
CA TRP A 130 12.27 17.28 5.91
C TRP A 130 10.96 17.86 5.38
N THR A 131 10.96 19.13 5.01
CA THR A 131 9.83 19.81 4.38
C THR A 131 9.89 19.55 2.87
N VAL A 132 9.03 18.67 2.38
CA VAL A 132 8.96 18.28 0.96
C VAL A 132 7.99 19.20 0.22
N GLU A 133 8.51 19.98 -0.73
CA GLU A 133 7.69 20.87 -1.58
C GLU A 133 7.48 20.33 -2.99
N PHE A 134 8.30 19.37 -3.42
CA PHE A 134 8.10 18.59 -4.64
C PHE A 134 8.60 17.18 -4.40
N ALA A 135 7.88 16.19 -4.91
CA ALA A 135 8.39 14.83 -4.96
C ALA A 135 7.81 14.03 -6.13
N LYS A 136 8.58 13.03 -6.54
CA LYS A 136 8.15 11.96 -7.44
C LYS A 136 8.69 10.63 -6.96
N ILE A 137 7.94 9.58 -7.20
CA ILE A 137 8.40 8.21 -6.92
C ILE A 137 9.09 7.66 -8.15
N SER A 138 10.29 7.13 -7.94
CA SER A 138 11.01 6.35 -8.93
C SER A 138 11.04 4.90 -8.47
N ASP A 139 10.37 4.01 -9.21
CA ASP A 139 10.37 2.57 -8.95
C ASP A 139 11.65 1.87 -9.46
N SER A 140 12.58 2.62 -10.05
CA SER A 140 13.88 2.11 -10.51
C SER A 140 14.97 3.16 -10.36
N GLY A 141 15.87 2.97 -9.39
CA GLY A 141 17.18 3.64 -9.42
C GLY A 141 18.02 3.09 -10.57
N VAL A 142 18.88 3.90 -11.16
CA VAL A 142 19.91 3.43 -12.09
C VAL A 142 20.84 2.50 -11.29
N GLY A 143 20.69 1.18 -11.46
CA GLY A 143 21.53 0.15 -10.84
C GLY A 143 20.98 -0.52 -9.57
N ASP A 144 20.10 0.14 -8.81
CA ASP A 144 19.41 -0.47 -7.66
C ASP A 144 17.91 -0.60 -7.94
N ARG A 145 17.39 -1.81 -7.75
CA ARG A 145 16.00 -2.17 -7.99
C ARG A 145 15.06 -1.60 -6.92
N ARG A 146 15.54 -0.84 -5.95
CA ARG A 146 14.71 -0.32 -4.86
C ARG A 146 13.90 0.92 -5.30
N PRO A 147 12.69 1.10 -4.77
CA PRO A 147 11.88 2.28 -5.03
C PRO A 147 12.33 3.45 -4.13
N TYR A 148 12.41 4.64 -4.71
CA TYR A 148 12.84 5.85 -4.02
C TYR A 148 11.85 6.98 -4.19
N LEU A 149 11.70 7.79 -3.15
CA LEU A 149 11.13 9.12 -3.22
C LEU A 149 12.25 10.09 -3.61
N MET A 150 12.17 10.64 -4.83
CA MET A 150 13.03 11.75 -5.23
C MET A 150 12.30 13.04 -4.87
N ALA A 151 12.88 13.87 -4.03
CA ALA A 151 12.23 15.04 -3.46
C ALA A 151 13.11 16.29 -3.54
N TRP A 152 12.46 17.43 -3.72
CA TRP A 152 13.02 18.72 -3.40
C TRP A 152 12.60 19.07 -1.98
N VAL A 153 13.56 19.34 -1.10
CA VAL A 153 13.32 19.67 0.30
C VAL A 153 13.81 21.07 0.63
N ARG A 154 13.09 21.77 1.51
CA ARG A 154 13.45 23.14 1.90
C ARG A 154 14.78 23.19 2.66
N GLU A 155 15.04 22.19 3.48
CA GLU A 155 16.23 22.15 4.32
C GLU A 155 17.48 21.84 3.49
N LEU A 156 18.50 22.70 3.60
CA LEU A 156 19.80 22.43 3.02
C LEU A 156 20.53 21.34 3.82
N GLY A 157 21.28 20.52 3.10
CA GLY A 157 22.09 19.46 3.71
C GLY A 157 23.36 20.02 4.34
N SER A 158 24.22 19.14 4.83
CA SER A 158 25.48 19.50 5.50
C SER A 158 26.53 20.19 4.61
N ASN A 159 26.22 20.52 3.35
CA ASN A 159 27.10 21.26 2.44
C ASN A 159 26.31 22.36 1.67
N PRO A 160 26.06 23.55 2.28
CA PRO A 160 24.84 24.31 1.96
C PRO A 160 24.92 25.37 0.84
N GLU A 161 26.10 25.90 0.48
CA GLU A 161 26.12 27.20 -0.24
C GLU A 161 26.65 27.17 -1.68
N SER A 162 27.13 26.04 -2.20
CA SER A 162 27.71 25.96 -3.57
C SER A 162 27.21 24.81 -4.43
N ASP A 163 26.30 23.98 -3.92
CA ASP A 163 25.73 22.89 -4.70
C ASP A 163 24.36 23.31 -5.29
N PRO A 164 24.24 23.51 -6.61
CA PRO A 164 22.96 23.80 -7.26
C PRO A 164 21.91 22.70 -7.06
N LEU A 165 22.30 21.50 -6.61
CA LEU A 165 21.41 20.39 -6.28
C LEU A 165 21.20 20.22 -4.76
N GLY A 166 21.60 21.21 -3.96
CA GLY A 166 21.63 21.14 -2.49
C GLY A 166 20.31 20.81 -1.82
N HIS A 167 19.17 21.05 -2.49
CA HIS A 167 17.82 20.72 -2.02
C HIS A 167 17.30 19.36 -2.49
N ASN A 168 17.94 18.72 -3.48
CA ASN A 168 17.47 17.43 -3.97
C ASN A 168 17.87 16.32 -2.99
N ARG A 169 16.91 15.46 -2.63
CA ARG A 169 17.11 14.30 -1.76
C ARG A 169 16.44 13.06 -2.34
N THR A 170 16.98 11.92 -1.97
CA THR A 170 16.46 10.60 -2.33
C THR A 170 16.24 9.80 -1.06
N PHE A 171 14.99 9.41 -0.81
CA PHE A 171 14.60 8.62 0.35
C PHE A 171 14.20 7.21 -0.10
N LEU A 172 14.66 6.18 0.61
CA LEU A 172 14.31 4.80 0.30
C LEU A 172 12.88 4.54 0.80
N LEU A 173 11.97 4.14 -0.09
CA LEU A 173 10.56 3.94 0.28
C LEU A 173 10.34 2.75 1.24
N ASP A 174 11.28 1.80 1.27
CA ASP A 174 11.24 0.64 2.19
C ASP A 174 11.67 0.98 3.62
N ALA A 175 12.11 2.21 3.89
CA ALA A 175 12.54 2.61 5.24
C ALA A 175 11.36 3.07 6.11
N GLU A 176 11.53 3.00 7.43
CA GLU A 176 10.57 3.54 8.39
C GLU A 176 10.56 5.06 8.32
N ALA A 177 9.37 5.62 8.06
CA ALA A 177 9.12 7.05 7.98
C ALA A 177 7.62 7.33 8.21
N SER A 178 7.27 8.62 8.33
CA SER A 178 5.90 9.11 8.35
C SER A 178 5.79 10.42 7.56
N VAL A 179 4.59 10.73 7.08
CA VAL A 179 4.33 11.98 6.35
C VAL A 179 3.12 12.72 6.90
N GLU A 180 3.20 14.04 6.97
CA GLU A 180 2.12 14.92 7.43
C GLU A 180 1.92 16.07 6.45
N PRO A 181 0.69 16.40 6.03
CA PRO A 181 0.47 17.45 5.04
C PRO A 181 0.76 18.83 5.63
N ILE A 182 1.29 19.74 4.82
CA ILE A 182 1.53 21.13 5.21
C ILE A 182 0.59 22.02 4.40
N ASP A 183 -0.45 22.54 5.05
CA ASP A 183 -1.47 23.39 4.41
C ASP A 183 -1.01 24.83 4.12
N SER A 184 0.08 25.27 4.77
CA SER A 184 0.58 26.65 4.66
C SER A 184 1.57 26.87 3.52
N LEU A 185 1.91 25.81 2.77
CA LEU A 185 2.91 25.85 1.71
C LEU A 185 2.32 25.46 0.36
N ASP A 186 2.87 26.06 -0.69
CA ASP A 186 2.54 25.73 -2.07
C ASP A 186 3.46 24.62 -2.60
N TRP A 187 2.90 23.79 -3.47
CA TRP A 187 3.69 22.79 -4.19
C TRP A 187 4.60 23.45 -5.22
N ARG A 188 5.85 23.00 -5.27
CA ARG A 188 6.85 23.46 -6.23
C ARG A 188 6.59 22.79 -7.58
N TYR A 189 6.01 23.53 -8.52
CA TYR A 189 5.75 23.03 -9.87
C TYR A 189 6.98 22.97 -10.79
N SER A 190 8.09 23.64 -10.42
CA SER A 190 9.34 23.60 -11.20
C SER A 190 10.08 22.26 -11.12
N GLY A 191 9.69 21.38 -10.19
CA GLY A 191 10.31 20.07 -10.02
C GLY A 191 11.57 20.09 -9.15
N LEU A 192 12.41 19.08 -9.36
CA LEU A 192 13.74 18.97 -8.76
C LEU A 192 14.68 20.04 -9.35
N ASP A 193 15.74 20.38 -8.62
CA ASP A 193 16.80 21.20 -9.20
C ASP A 193 17.57 20.39 -10.26
N GLU A 194 18.00 21.04 -11.33
CA GLU A 194 18.68 20.42 -12.46
C GLU A 194 19.96 21.18 -12.79
N ILE A 195 20.96 20.47 -13.32
CA ILE A 195 22.20 21.06 -13.84
C ILE A 195 22.48 20.54 -15.24
N ASP A 196 22.97 21.44 -16.10
CA ASP A 196 23.47 21.06 -17.41
C ASP A 196 24.87 20.46 -17.28
N MET A 197 25.07 19.27 -17.85
CA MET A 197 26.37 18.62 -17.91
C MET A 197 26.81 18.45 -19.37
N VAL A 198 28.07 18.81 -19.66
CA VAL A 198 28.73 18.53 -20.93
C VAL A 198 29.73 17.41 -20.70
N PHE A 199 29.54 16.29 -21.40
CA PHE A 199 30.48 15.17 -21.38
C PHE A 199 31.38 15.24 -22.61
N GLU A 200 32.69 15.27 -22.39
CA GLU A 200 33.67 15.02 -23.45
C GLU A 200 34.00 13.52 -23.44
N VAL A 201 33.77 12.85 -24.56
CA VAL A 201 34.02 11.41 -24.71
C VAL A 201 35.19 11.21 -25.65
N ASP A 202 36.35 10.90 -25.07
CA ASP A 202 37.55 10.57 -25.82
C ASP A 202 37.57 9.09 -26.20
N PHE A 203 37.54 8.81 -27.51
CA PHE A 203 37.74 7.46 -28.02
C PHE A 203 39.23 7.23 -28.30
N CYS A 204 39.87 6.39 -27.50
CA CYS A 204 41.22 5.92 -27.78
C CYS A 204 41.16 4.58 -28.54
N ILE A 205 41.56 4.58 -29.81
CA ILE A 205 41.69 3.34 -30.59
C ILE A 205 43.03 2.69 -30.24
N ASP A 206 42.99 1.57 -29.52
CA ASP A 206 44.18 0.75 -29.28
C ASP A 206 44.61 0.07 -30.59
N ARG A 207 45.73 0.52 -31.17
CA ARG A 207 46.27 0.01 -32.45
C ARG A 207 46.97 -1.34 -32.32
N ASN A 208 46.89 -2.03 -31.18
CA ASN A 208 47.57 -3.31 -30.95
C ASN A 208 46.73 -4.58 -31.22
N LEU A 209 45.56 -4.48 -31.86
CA LEU A 209 44.87 -5.66 -32.38
C LEU A 209 45.63 -6.28 -33.56
N LYS A 210 46.61 -7.13 -33.26
CA LYS A 210 47.14 -8.12 -34.20
C LYS A 210 46.02 -9.10 -34.53
N ILE A 211 45.45 -8.94 -35.72
CA ILE A 211 44.59 -9.95 -36.35
C ILE A 211 45.50 -11.14 -36.67
N PHE A 212 45.35 -12.23 -35.93
CA PHE A 212 45.96 -13.51 -36.32
C PHE A 212 45.23 -14.00 -37.56
N GLY A 213 45.94 -14.03 -38.69
CA GLY A 213 45.52 -14.69 -39.93
C GLY A 213 45.84 -16.17 -39.93
#